data_AF-A0A3A4JXT0-F1
#
_entry.id   AF-A0A3A4JXT0-F1
#
_cell.length_a   1.000
_cell.length_b   1.000
_cell.length_c   1.000
_cell.angle_alpha   90.00
_cell.angle_beta   90.00
_cell.angle_gamma   90.00
#
_symmetry.space_group_name_H-M   'P 1'
#
loop_
_entity.id
_entity.type
_entity.pdbx_description
1 polymer ?
#
loop_
_entity_poly.entity_id
_entity_poly.type
_entity_poly.pdbx_seq_one_letter_code
_entity_poly.pdbx_strand_id
1 'polypeptide(L)'
;MARVTIEDCLEKVENRFALVHMASKRTRQLLDGDHAMVNDKNKEATLALREIAAGSVVPSEQSAPRARAARSLSRRRRRTA
;
A
#
# COMPACT_ATOMS: atom_id res chain seq x y z
N MET A 1 -11.76 19.94 -13.87
CA MET A 1 -11.18 19.65 -12.54
C MET A 1 -11.98 18.51 -11.96
N ALA A 2 -11.46 17.29 -12.03
CA ALA A 2 -12.25 16.11 -11.69
C ALA A 2 -12.21 15.90 -10.17
N ARG A 3 -13.33 16.16 -9.49
CA ARG A 3 -13.46 16.02 -8.03
C ARG A 3 -13.58 14.53 -7.70
N VAL A 4 -12.48 13.91 -7.31
CA VAL A 4 -12.51 12.60 -6.62
C VAL A 4 -12.77 12.88 -5.15
N THR A 5 -13.70 12.16 -4.53
CA THR A 5 -14.03 12.35 -3.12
C THR A 5 -13.43 11.23 -2.28
N ILE A 6 -13.29 11.46 -0.97
CA ILE A 6 -12.71 10.45 -0.08
C ILE A 6 -13.73 9.33 0.13
N GLU A 7 -15.01 9.68 0.09
CA GLU A 7 -16.16 8.80 0.16
C GLU A 7 -16.08 7.70 -0.91
N ASP A 8 -15.82 8.06 -2.17
CA ASP A 8 -15.64 7.11 -3.28
C ASP A 8 -14.50 6.11 -3.02
N CYS A 9 -13.44 6.55 -2.34
CA CYS A 9 -12.30 5.71 -2.01
C CYS A 9 -12.59 4.78 -0.82
N LEU A 10 -13.39 5.26 0.13
CA LEU A 10 -13.75 4.51 1.34
C LEU A 10 -14.75 3.39 1.07
N GLU A 11 -15.55 3.48 -0.01
CA GLU A 11 -16.37 2.35 -0.49
C GLU A 11 -15.52 1.13 -0.88
N LYS A 12 -14.26 1.35 -1.28
CA LYS A 12 -13.32 0.28 -1.67
C LYS A 12 -12.36 -0.10 -0.56
N VAL A 13 -12.06 0.85 0.34
CA VAL A 13 -11.07 0.69 1.40
C VAL A 13 -11.66 1.23 2.70
N GLU A 14 -12.14 0.34 3.56
CA GLU A 14 -12.83 0.72 4.79
C GLU A 14 -11.94 1.53 5.76
N ASN A 15 -10.63 1.30 5.73
CA ASN A 15 -9.68 1.96 6.63
C ASN A 15 -8.99 3.16 5.96
N ARG A 16 -9.21 4.35 6.53
CA ARG A 16 -8.61 5.63 6.09
C ARG A 16 -7.07 5.62 6.13
N PHE A 17 -6.45 4.99 7.11
CA PHE A 17 -4.99 4.89 7.18
C PHE A 17 -4.45 3.95 6.10
N ALA A 18 -5.14 2.83 5.87
CA ALA A 18 -4.79 1.93 4.77
C ALA A 18 -4.92 2.62 3.42
N LEU A 19 -5.98 3.42 3.22
CA LEU A 19 -6.17 4.24 2.02
C LEU A 19 -4.97 5.19 1.80
N VAL A 20 -4.55 5.94 2.81
CA VAL A 20 -3.40 6.85 2.71
C VAL A 20 -2.11 6.10 2.36
N HIS A 21 -1.85 4.97 3.01
CA HIS A 21 -0.67 4.16 2.72
C HIS A 21 -0.68 3.59 1.30
N MET A 22 -1.83 3.10 0.83
CA MET A 22 -1.98 2.58 -0.51
C MET A 22 -1.85 3.67 -1.58
N ALA A 23 -2.53 4.81 -1.39
CA ALA A 23 -2.43 5.95 -2.29
C ALA A 23 -0.99 6.45 -2.39
N SER A 24 -0.28 6.57 -1.26
CA SER A 24 1.14 6.98 -1.23
C SER A 24 2.02 6.00 -2.00
N LYS A 25 1.84 4.69 -1.78
CA LYS A 25 2.59 3.65 -2.47
C LYS A 25 2.33 3.68 -3.97
N ARG A 26 1.07 3.80 -4.38
CA ARG A 26 0.69 3.84 -5.80
C ARG A 26 1.17 5.11 -6.49
N THR A 27 1.07 6.25 -5.82
CA THR A 27 1.61 7.53 -6.33
C THR A 27 3.09 7.41 -6.65
N ARG A 28 3.87 6.75 -5.79
CA ARG A 28 5.29 6.52 -6.04
C ARG A 28 5.55 5.65 -7.27
N GLN A 29 4.75 4.60 -7.47
CA GLN A 29 4.85 3.77 -8.69
C GLN A 29 4.60 4.58 -9.95
N LEU A 30 3.59 5.45 -9.95
CA LEU A 30 3.30 6.33 -11.08
C LEU A 30 4.45 7.33 -11.33
N LEU A 31 5.06 7.87 -10.27
CA LEU A 31 6.24 8.72 -10.37
C LEU A 31 7.48 7.99 -10.89
N ASP A 32 7.62 6.70 -10.54
CA ASP A 32 8.70 5.83 -11.04
C ASP A 32 8.49 5.44 -12.52
N GLY A 33 7.40 5.88 -13.16
CA GLY A 33 7.09 5.66 -14.57
C GLY A 33 6.21 4.44 -14.85
N ASP A 34 5.59 3.87 -13.82
CA ASP A 34 4.62 2.78 -14.00
C ASP A 34 3.39 3.25 -14.77
N HIS A 35 2.73 2.32 -15.46
CA HIS A 35 1.57 2.66 -16.29
C HIS A 35 0.36 3.02 -15.42
N ALA A 36 -0.21 4.20 -15.69
CA ALA A 36 -1.50 4.60 -15.16
C ALA A 36 -2.62 3.79 -15.83
N MET A 37 -3.49 3.19 -15.02
CA MET A 37 -4.65 2.43 -15.50
C MET A 37 -5.82 3.35 -15.85
N VAL A 38 -5.84 4.56 -15.26
CA VAL A 38 -6.82 5.60 -15.57
C VAL A 38 -6.10 6.72 -16.31
N ASN A 39 -6.56 7.03 -17.52
CA ASN A 39 -5.95 8.08 -18.33
C ASN A 39 -6.62 9.44 -18.01
N ASP A 40 -5.93 10.28 -17.25
CA ASP A 40 -6.44 11.59 -16.82
C ASP A 40 -5.29 12.60 -16.74
N LYS A 41 -5.59 13.90 -16.88
CA LYS A 41 -4.57 14.98 -16.85
C LYS A 41 -4.22 15.43 -15.43
N ASN A 42 -4.55 14.63 -14.42
CA ASN A 42 -4.35 14.99 -13.03
C ASN A 42 -2.95 14.58 -12.54
N LYS A 43 -2.53 15.15 -11.41
CA LYS A 43 -1.31 14.73 -10.71
C LYS A 43 -1.42 13.26 -10.29
N GLU A 44 -0.27 12.63 -10.13
CA GLU A 44 -0.09 11.21 -9.81
C GLU A 44 -0.84 10.81 -8.54
N ALA A 45 -0.87 11.69 -7.53
CA ALA A 45 -1.63 11.46 -6.30
C ALA A 45 -3.14 11.37 -6.53
N THR A 46 -3.68 12.23 -7.39
CA THR A 46 -5.11 12.23 -7.73
C THR A 46 -5.44 11.05 -8.65
N LEU A 47 -4.52 10.67 -9.55
CA LEU A 47 -4.64 9.47 -10.37
C LEU A 47 -4.68 8.20 -9.51
N ALA A 48 -3.79 8.09 -8.51
CA ALA A 48 -3.77 6.96 -7.58
C ALA A 48 -5.09 6.82 -6.81
N LEU A 49 -5.65 7.92 -6.31
CA LEU A 49 -6.97 7.90 -5.64
C LEU A 49 -8.10 7.50 -6.59
N ARG A 50 -8.05 7.91 -7.86
CA ARG A 50 -9.01 7.49 -8.89
C ARG A 50 -8.91 6.01 -9.21
N GLU A 51 -7.71 5.47 -9.34
CA GLU A 51 -7.50 4.04 -9.55
C GLU A 51 -8.01 3.22 -8.36
N ILE A 52 -7.86 3.73 -7.13
CA ILE A 52 -8.41 3.11 -5.92
C ILE A 52 -9.94 3.15 -5.93
N ALA A 53 -10.55 4.31 -6.22
CA ALA A 53 -12.01 4.44 -6.32
C ALA A 53 -12.61 3.57 -7.44
N ALA A 54 -11.89 3.41 -8.56
CA ALA A 54 -12.26 2.51 -9.65
C ALA A 54 -12.11 1.01 -9.30
N GLY A 55 -11.45 0.69 -8.18
CA GLY A 55 -11.17 -0.69 -7.78
C GLY A 55 -10.06 -1.37 -8.59
N SER A 56 -9.29 -0.62 -9.39
CA SER A 56 -8.18 -1.13 -10.20
C SER A 56 -6.91 -1.41 -9.38
N VAL A 57 -6.82 -0.86 -8.17
CA VAL A 57 -5.73 -1.10 -7.22
C VAL A 57 -6.27 -1.91 -6.05
N VAL A 58 -5.82 -3.17 -5.96
CA VAL A 58 -6.22 -4.09 -4.89
C VAL A 58 -5.33 -3.91 -3.65
N PRO A 59 -5.92 -3.88 -2.43
CA PRO A 59 -5.15 -3.95 -1.20
C PRO A 59 -4.37 -5.25 -1.14
N SER A 60 -3.05 -5.18 -1.15
CA SER A 60 -2.24 -6.32 -0.80
C SER A 60 -2.42 -6.56 0.70
N GLU A 61 -3.10 -7.64 1.10
CA GLU A 61 -3.13 -8.14 2.48
C GLU A 61 -1.70 -8.49 2.94
N GLN A 62 -0.93 -7.48 3.32
CA GLN A 62 0.37 -7.66 3.98
C GLN A 62 0.21 -7.33 5.46
N SER A 63 -0.68 -8.09 6.11
CA SER A 63 -0.78 -8.19 7.57
C SER A 63 -0.47 -9.61 8.05
N ALA A 64 0.34 -10.38 7.31
CA ALA A 64 1.10 -11.42 7.99
C ALA A 64 2.27 -10.70 8.70
N PRO A 65 2.35 -10.69 10.05
CA PRO A 65 3.57 -10.27 10.71
C PRO A 65 4.65 -11.17 10.14
N ARG A 66 5.59 -10.62 9.36
CA ARG A 66 6.82 -11.32 9.01
C ARG A 66 7.40 -11.72 10.34
N ALA A 67 7.22 -12.99 10.71
CA ALA A 67 7.76 -13.58 11.89
C ALA A 67 9.24 -13.25 11.84
N ARG A 68 9.65 -12.23 12.61
CA ARG A 68 11.05 -11.94 12.83
C ARG A 68 11.56 -13.24 13.41
N ALA A 69 12.21 -14.01 12.55
CA ALA A 69 12.76 -15.31 12.87
C ALA A 69 13.44 -15.14 14.22
N ALA A 70 12.89 -15.80 15.23
CA ALA A 70 13.56 -16.01 16.49
C ALA A 70 14.85 -16.74 16.10
N ARG A 71 15.93 -15.98 15.85
CA ARG A 71 17.30 -16.47 15.87
C ARG A 71 17.49 -16.92 17.31
N SER A 72 17.10 -18.17 17.51
CA SER A 72 17.17 -18.90 18.74
C SER A 72 18.53 -18.65 19.37
N LEU A 73 18.48 -18.18 20.60
CA LEU A 73 19.54 -18.24 21.57
C LEU A 73 19.98 -19.71 21.74
N SER A 74 20.79 -20.23 20.82
CA SER A 74 21.39 -21.57 20.91
C SER A 74 22.89 -21.52 21.23
N ARG A 75 23.47 -20.34 21.46
CA ARG A 75 24.89 -20.19 21.81
C ARG A 75 25.19 -20.12 23.31
N ARG A 76 24.33 -20.65 24.19
CA ARG A 76 24.57 -20.66 25.65
C ARG A 76 24.66 -22.02 26.32
N ARG A 77 24.85 -23.11 25.56
CA ARG A 77 25.16 -24.42 26.15
C ARG A 77 26.25 -25.10 25.33
N ARG A 78 27.51 -24.91 25.76
CA ARG A 78 28.68 -25.81 25.57
C ARG A 78 29.95 -24.99 25.83
N ARG A 79 30.41 -24.94 27.10
CA ARG A 79 31.82 -24.86 27.52
C ARG A 79 31.92 -24.63 29.03
N THR A 80 31.38 -25.58 29.80
CA THR A 80 31.82 -25.88 31.18
C THR A 80 31.59 -27.37 31.40
N ALA A 81 32.57 -28.15 30.99
CA ALA A 81 32.87 -29.52 31.42
C ALA A 81 34.20 -29.89 30.76
#